data_AF-A0A3N5AYW6-F1
#
_entry.id   AF-A0A3N5AYW6-F1
#
_cell.length_a   1.000
_cell.length_b   1.000
_cell.length_c   1.000
_cell.angle_alpha   90.00
_cell.angle_beta   90.00
_cell.angle_gamma   90.00
#
_symmetry.space_group_name_H-M   'P 1'
#
loop_
_entity.id
_entity.type
_entity.pdbx_description
1 polymer ?
#
loop_
_entity_poly.entity_id
_entity_poly.type
_entity_poly.pdbx_seq_one_letter_code
_entity_poly.pdbx_strand_id
1 'polypeptide(L)'
;MAKTKLVFVLLLFSFILIGCQNNNLNLSDDVTSIEVYEWESQDLVATIEDKEFIEELVNELDRARTASTASMDFDSPDYEVHFNHNEETLFKMGYYKKVMNLEVEGRYWDFGEDRLYNVELQLPFRSVD
;
A
#
# COMPACT_ATOMS: atom_id res chain seq x y z
N MET A 1 -14.97 -51.40 -22.69
CA MET A 1 -14.30 -50.09 -22.67
C MET A 1 -15.16 -49.10 -21.89
N ALA A 2 -14.96 -48.93 -20.58
CA ALA A 2 -15.71 -47.95 -19.79
C ALA A 2 -14.98 -47.57 -18.48
N LYS A 3 -13.64 -47.53 -18.49
CA LYS A 3 -12.84 -47.21 -17.29
C LYS A 3 -12.06 -45.89 -17.38
N THR A 4 -12.15 -45.17 -18.49
CA THR A 4 -11.38 -43.94 -18.75
C THR A 4 -12.17 -42.64 -18.57
N LYS A 5 -13.48 -42.70 -18.24
CA LYS A 5 -14.32 -41.49 -18.16
C LYS A 5 -14.32 -40.78 -16.81
N LEU A 6 -13.70 -41.35 -15.76
CA LEU A 6 -13.79 -40.80 -14.40
C LEU A 6 -12.61 -39.87 -14.04
N VAL A 7 -11.48 -40.00 -14.73
CA VAL A 7 -10.28 -39.18 -14.47
C VAL A 7 -10.45 -37.73 -14.97
N PHE A 8 -11.22 -37.52 -16.04
CA PHE A 8 -11.42 -36.19 -16.62
C PHE A 8 -12.25 -35.24 -15.75
N VAL A 9 -13.11 -35.77 -14.88
CA VAL A 9 -13.97 -34.95 -14.00
C VAL A 9 -13.18 -34.43 -12.80
N LEU A 10 -12.15 -35.16 -12.33
CA LEU A 10 -11.29 -34.73 -11.23
C LEU A 10 -10.32 -33.61 -11.65
N LEU A 11 -9.90 -33.59 -12.92
CA LEU A 11 -8.99 -32.58 -13.48
C LEU A 11 -9.64 -31.21 -13.72
N LEU A 12 -10.97 -31.15 -13.83
CA LEU A 12 -11.70 -29.88 -13.99
C LEU A 12 -11.89 -29.11 -12.67
N PHE A 13 -11.75 -29.76 -11.52
CA PHE A 13 -11.89 -29.10 -10.21
C PHE A 13 -10.61 -28.39 -9.74
N SER A 14 -9.46 -28.65 -10.39
CA SER A 14 -8.17 -28.05 -10.04
C SER A 14 -8.01 -26.59 -10.50
N PHE A 15 -8.92 -26.02 -11.30
CA PHE A 15 -8.80 -24.67 -11.85
C PHE A 15 -9.51 -23.57 -11.04
N ILE A 16 -10.22 -23.88 -9.95
CA ILE A 16 -11.01 -22.87 -9.19
C ILE A 16 -10.25 -22.34 -7.96
N LEU A 17 -8.93 -22.57 -7.88
CA LEU A 17 -8.10 -22.10 -6.75
C LEU A 17 -7.10 -21.00 -7.15
N ILE A 18 -7.33 -20.29 -8.25
CA ILE A 18 -6.74 -18.96 -8.42
C ILE A 18 -7.52 -18.03 -7.48
N GLY A 19 -7.22 -18.12 -6.19
CA GLY A 19 -7.72 -17.17 -5.22
C GLY A 19 -7.27 -15.77 -5.62
N CYS A 20 -8.16 -14.78 -5.51
CA CYS A 20 -7.77 -13.39 -5.63
C CYS A 20 -6.76 -13.09 -4.51
N GLN A 21 -5.45 -13.16 -4.80
CA GLN A 21 -4.47 -12.40 -4.04
C GLN A 21 -4.71 -10.94 -4.42
N ASN A 22 -5.64 -10.30 -3.72
CA ASN A 22 -5.99 -8.91 -3.95
C ASN A 22 -5.03 -8.02 -3.16
N ASN A 23 -3.78 -8.06 -3.57
CA ASN A 23 -2.70 -7.22 -3.09
C ASN A 23 -3.00 -5.77 -3.52
N ASN A 24 -3.03 -4.84 -2.58
CA ASN A 24 -3.27 -3.44 -2.90
C ASN A 24 -2.06 -2.79 -3.56
N LEU A 25 -0.86 -3.19 -3.16
CA LEU A 25 0.38 -2.60 -3.66
C LEU A 25 0.91 -3.46 -4.81
N ASN A 26 0.93 -2.88 -6.02
CA ASN A 26 1.53 -3.50 -7.19
C ASN A 26 2.99 -3.04 -7.35
N LEU A 27 3.87 -3.54 -6.47
CA LEU A 27 5.30 -3.22 -6.50
C LEU A 27 6.03 -4.19 -7.43
N SER A 28 6.95 -3.69 -8.27
CA SER A 28 7.77 -4.54 -9.14
C SER A 28 8.88 -5.27 -8.39
N ASP A 29 9.34 -4.70 -7.27
CA ASP A 29 10.48 -5.15 -6.48
C ASP A 29 10.26 -4.87 -4.98
N ASP A 30 11.14 -5.41 -4.13
CA ASP A 30 11.12 -5.18 -2.68
C ASP A 30 11.51 -3.74 -2.35
N VAL A 31 10.81 -3.10 -1.40
CA VAL A 31 11.17 -1.75 -0.94
C VAL A 31 12.43 -1.81 -0.07
N THR A 32 13.45 -1.04 -0.44
CA THR A 32 14.71 -0.95 0.32
C THR A 32 14.78 0.30 1.20
N SER A 33 14.05 1.35 0.83
CA SER A 33 14.02 2.62 1.55
C SER A 33 12.72 3.36 1.31
N ILE A 34 12.34 4.19 2.28
CA ILE A 34 11.21 5.10 2.17
C ILE A 34 11.72 6.53 2.32
N GLU A 35 11.50 7.36 1.32
CA GLU A 35 11.76 8.79 1.40
C GLU A 35 10.46 9.54 1.70
N VAL A 36 10.56 10.54 2.57
CA VAL A 36 9.44 11.36 2.99
C VAL A 36 9.72 12.80 2.59
N TYR A 37 8.83 13.36 1.80
CA TYR A 37 8.89 14.73 1.31
C TYR A 37 7.74 15.54 1.91
N GLU A 38 7.97 16.80 2.25
CA GLU A 38 6.88 17.70 2.63
C GLU A 38 6.00 17.98 1.39
N TRP A 39 4.68 17.93 1.57
CA TRP A 39 3.73 17.87 0.45
C TRP A 39 3.82 19.10 -0.47
N GLU A 40 3.89 20.31 0.09
CA GLU A 40 3.83 21.56 -0.67
C GLU A 40 5.18 21.98 -1.26
N SER A 41 6.24 21.93 -0.45
CA SER A 41 7.59 22.37 -0.78
C SER A 41 8.40 21.32 -1.53
N GLN A 42 8.02 20.04 -1.41
CA GLN A 42 8.75 18.90 -1.95
C GLN A 42 10.16 18.76 -1.36
N ASP A 43 10.39 19.32 -0.17
CA ASP A 43 11.65 19.15 0.56
C ASP A 43 11.73 17.75 1.17
N LEU A 44 12.85 17.05 0.94
CA LEU A 44 13.13 15.77 1.60
C LEU A 44 13.32 15.99 3.10
N VAL A 45 12.44 15.41 3.92
CA VAL A 45 12.47 15.56 5.38
C VAL A 45 13.02 14.34 6.10
N ALA A 46 12.92 13.14 5.52
CA ALA A 46 13.44 11.93 6.11
C ALA A 46 13.70 10.84 5.07
N THR A 47 14.67 9.97 5.38
CA THR A 47 14.89 8.69 4.69
C THR A 47 14.85 7.59 5.75
N ILE A 48 14.03 6.57 5.52
CA ILE A 48 13.82 5.42 6.40
C ILE A 48 14.41 4.20 5.69
N GLU A 49 15.38 3.56 6.32
CA GLU A 49 16.07 2.35 5.81
C GLU A 49 15.94 1.17 6.79
N ASP A 50 15.10 1.32 7.82
CA ASP A 50 14.82 0.24 8.77
C ASP A 50 14.02 -0.85 8.07
N LYS A 51 14.71 -1.95 7.76
CA LYS A 51 14.14 -3.07 7.01
C LYS A 51 12.94 -3.71 7.70
N GLU A 52 12.98 -3.88 9.03
CA GLU A 52 11.87 -4.52 9.75
C GLU A 52 10.62 -3.65 9.68
N PHE A 53 10.79 -2.34 9.87
CA PHE A 53 9.69 -1.37 9.74
C PHE A 53 9.13 -1.31 8.31
N ILE A 54 10.00 -1.30 7.30
CA ILE A 54 9.57 -1.25 5.90
C ILE A 54 8.77 -2.49 5.52
N GLU A 55 9.25 -3.68 5.90
CA GLU A 55 8.54 -4.95 5.65
C GLU A 55 7.18 -4.98 6.36
N GLU A 56 7.11 -4.49 7.61
CA GLU A 56 5.85 -4.35 8.36
C GLU A 56 4.88 -3.41 7.63
N LEU A 57 5.32 -2.20 7.29
CA LEU A 57 4.48 -1.19 6.65
C LEU A 57 3.96 -1.66 5.28
N VAL A 58 4.82 -2.21 4.43
CA VAL A 58 4.43 -2.72 3.11
C VAL A 58 3.39 -3.84 3.25
N ASN A 59 3.59 -4.77 4.19
CA ASN A 59 2.65 -5.86 4.44
C ASN A 59 1.31 -5.36 4.98
N GLU A 60 1.30 -4.35 5.87
CA GLU A 60 0.07 -3.73 6.34
C GLU A 60 -0.70 -3.04 5.20
N LEU A 61 -0.03 -2.25 4.37
CA LEU A 61 -0.64 -1.56 3.24
C LEU A 61 -1.19 -2.53 2.19
N ASP A 62 -0.41 -3.57 1.85
CA ASP A 62 -0.80 -4.54 0.83
C ASP A 62 -2.07 -5.31 1.21
N ARG A 63 -2.28 -5.52 2.52
CA ARG A 63 -3.42 -6.26 3.08
C ARG A 63 -4.52 -5.36 3.63
N ALA A 64 -4.32 -4.05 3.60
CA ALA A 64 -5.22 -3.10 4.21
C ALA A 64 -6.61 -3.18 3.57
N ARG A 65 -7.65 -2.95 4.38
CA ARG A 65 -8.93 -2.51 3.82
C ARG A 65 -8.73 -1.09 3.26
N THR A 66 -9.31 -0.80 2.11
CA THR A 66 -9.32 0.55 1.54
C THR A 66 -10.74 1.11 1.49
N ALA A 67 -10.85 2.43 1.45
CA ALA A 67 -12.08 3.14 1.10
C ALA A 67 -11.81 4.19 0.03
N SER A 68 -12.81 4.41 -0.83
CA SER A 68 -12.72 5.44 -1.86
C SER A 68 -12.95 6.83 -1.26
N THR A 69 -12.17 7.79 -1.75
CA THR A 69 -12.21 9.19 -1.36
C THR A 69 -12.55 10.12 -2.53
N ALA A 70 -12.82 9.57 -3.73
CA ALA A 70 -12.96 10.30 -4.99
C ALA A 70 -14.06 11.39 -4.99
N SER A 71 -15.05 11.28 -4.11
CA SER A 71 -16.16 12.24 -3.99
C SER A 71 -16.12 13.03 -2.68
N MET A 72 -15.06 12.92 -1.89
CA MET A 72 -14.92 13.57 -0.60
C MET A 72 -14.15 14.88 -0.75
N ASP A 73 -14.47 15.84 0.13
CA ASP A 73 -13.72 17.09 0.28
C ASP A 73 -12.98 17.03 1.61
N PHE A 74 -11.64 17.00 1.57
CA PHE A 74 -10.77 16.82 2.72
C PHE A 74 -9.41 17.48 2.48
N ASP A 75 -8.71 17.77 3.58
CA ASP A 75 -7.40 18.42 3.55
C ASP A 75 -6.38 17.53 2.82
N SER A 76 -5.42 18.16 2.12
CA SER A 76 -4.30 17.44 1.51
C SER A 76 -3.37 16.82 2.58
N PRO A 77 -2.60 15.78 2.23
CA PRO A 77 -1.62 15.17 3.13
C PRO A 77 -0.56 16.15 3.62
N ASP A 78 0.04 15.85 4.77
CA ASP A 78 1.19 16.60 5.30
C ASP A 78 2.48 16.26 4.52
N TYR A 79 2.57 15.04 4.00
CA TYR A 79 3.77 14.51 3.36
C TYR A 79 3.44 13.65 2.13
N GLU A 80 4.38 13.59 1.20
CA GLU A 80 4.45 12.58 0.15
C GLU A 80 5.48 11.52 0.54
N VAL A 81 5.13 10.25 0.36
CA VAL A 81 5.96 9.10 0.75
C VAL A 81 6.32 8.31 -0.49
N HIS A 82 7.61 8.13 -0.74
CA HIS A 82 8.14 7.40 -1.88
C HIS A 82 8.71 6.07 -1.40
N PHE A 83 8.15 4.98 -1.91
CA PHE A 83 8.66 3.62 -1.69
C PHE A 83 9.67 3.32 -2.79
N ASN A 84 10.93 3.15 -2.40
CA ASN A 84 12.05 3.04 -3.34
C ASN A 84 12.71 1.66 -3.29
N HIS A 85 13.19 1.18 -4.43
CA HIS A 85 14.15 0.09 -4.55
C HIS A 85 15.48 0.66 -5.05
N ASN A 86 16.45 0.75 -4.16
CA ASN A 86 17.67 1.53 -4.35
C ASN A 86 17.35 2.99 -4.76
N GLU A 87 17.74 3.40 -5.96
CA GLU A 87 17.53 4.75 -6.49
C GLU A 87 16.21 4.91 -7.29
N GLU A 88 15.44 3.84 -7.46
CA GLU A 88 14.19 3.85 -8.24
C GLU A 88 12.96 3.94 -7.34
N THR A 89 12.09 4.91 -7.60
CA THR A 89 10.78 5.01 -6.93
C THR A 89 9.77 4.07 -7.56
N LEU A 90 9.31 3.09 -6.79
CA LEU A 90 8.32 2.10 -7.21
C LEU A 90 6.89 2.62 -7.06
N PHE A 91 6.62 3.36 -5.98
CA PHE A 91 5.29 3.81 -5.62
C PHE A 91 5.31 5.07 -4.78
N LYS A 92 4.25 5.87 -4.89
CA LYS A 92 4.10 7.15 -4.18
C LYS A 92 2.71 7.27 -3.60
N MET A 93 2.61 7.80 -2.40
CA MET A 93 1.33 8.08 -1.76
C MET A 93 1.41 9.23 -0.77
N GLY A 94 0.26 9.80 -0.41
CA GLY A 94 0.15 10.80 0.63
C GLY A 94 0.20 10.20 2.03
N TYR A 95 0.76 10.93 2.98
CA TYR A 95 0.80 10.59 4.39
C TYR A 95 0.31 11.72 5.29
N TYR A 96 -0.64 11.38 6.17
CA TYR A 96 -1.18 12.29 7.18
C TYR A 96 -0.50 12.07 8.54
N LYS A 97 -0.06 13.18 9.16
CA LYS A 97 0.43 13.20 10.55
C LYS A 97 -0.63 12.77 11.55
N LYS A 98 -1.90 12.93 11.21
CA LYS A 98 -3.06 12.50 12.02
C LYS A 98 -3.74 11.31 11.36
N VAL A 99 -4.41 10.49 12.17
CA VAL A 99 -5.31 9.47 11.63
C VAL A 99 -6.54 10.19 11.06
N MET A 100 -6.79 9.97 9.78
CA MET A 100 -7.98 10.44 9.08
C MET A 100 -9.08 9.40 9.21
N ASN A 101 -10.34 9.84 9.29
CA ASN A 101 -11.51 8.96 9.30
C ASN A 101 -12.38 9.26 8.07
N LEU A 102 -12.06 8.59 6.97
CA LEU A 102 -12.72 8.74 5.66
C LEU A 102 -13.27 7.37 5.24
N GLU A 103 -14.34 6.92 5.90
CA GLU A 103 -14.91 5.56 5.85
C GLU A 103 -14.03 4.44 6.41
N VAL A 104 -12.72 4.64 6.41
CA VAL A 104 -11.72 3.87 7.17
C VAL A 104 -10.85 4.83 7.98
N GLU A 105 -10.26 4.32 9.06
CA GLU A 105 -9.29 5.05 9.86
C GLU A 105 -7.87 4.77 9.34
N GLY A 106 -7.12 5.81 8.95
CA GLY A 106 -5.82 5.59 8.32
C GLY A 106 -5.00 6.85 8.08
N ARG A 107 -3.75 6.65 7.66
CA ARG A 107 -2.77 7.71 7.40
C ARG A 107 -2.25 7.76 5.98
N TYR A 108 -2.43 6.68 5.21
CA TYR A 108 -1.82 6.52 3.89
C TYR A 108 -2.89 6.62 2.81
N TRP A 109 -2.73 7.58 1.91
CA TRP A 109 -3.70 7.88 0.86
C TRP A 109 -3.06 7.77 -0.51
N ASP A 110 -3.54 6.83 -1.31
CA ASP A 110 -3.18 6.71 -2.70
C ASP A 110 -3.94 7.75 -3.51
N PHE A 111 -3.25 8.83 -3.85
CA PHE A 111 -3.77 9.93 -4.66
C PHE A 111 -3.90 9.57 -6.14
N GLY A 112 -3.32 8.46 -6.60
CA GLY A 112 -3.48 7.97 -7.96
C GLY A 112 -4.83 7.27 -8.15
N GLU A 113 -5.31 6.60 -7.10
CA GLU A 113 -6.55 5.81 -7.11
C GLU A 113 -7.67 6.40 -6.23
N ASP A 114 -7.45 7.56 -5.62
CA ASP A 114 -8.33 8.20 -4.63
C ASP A 114 -8.74 7.26 -3.50
N ARG A 115 -7.79 6.58 -2.85
CA ARG A 115 -8.07 5.58 -1.81
C ARG A 115 -7.31 5.81 -0.51
N LEU A 116 -8.03 5.81 0.61
CA LEU A 116 -7.42 5.76 1.94
C LEU A 116 -7.24 4.30 2.38
N TYR A 117 -6.06 3.99 2.90
CA TYR A 117 -5.71 2.67 3.44
C TYR A 117 -5.95 2.66 4.94
N ASN A 118 -6.60 1.61 5.45
CA ASN A 118 -6.84 1.41 6.88
C ASN A 118 -5.55 0.98 7.61
N VAL A 119 -4.58 1.88 7.64
CA VAL A 119 -3.25 1.69 8.25
C VAL A 119 -2.93 2.94 9.05
N GLU A 120 -2.75 2.76 10.36
CA GLU A 120 -2.43 3.83 11.31
C GLU A 120 -0.95 3.87 11.71
N LEU A 121 -0.14 2.94 11.19
CA LEU A 121 1.28 2.84 11.48
C LEU A 121 1.97 4.18 11.20
N GLN A 122 2.68 4.69 12.21
CA GLN A 122 3.34 5.99 12.13
C GLN A 122 4.77 5.82 11.59
N LEU A 123 5.15 6.67 10.63
CA LEU A 123 6.51 6.69 10.12
C LEU A 123 7.49 7.15 11.23
N PRO A 124 8.66 6.50 11.40
CA PRO A 124 9.58 6.74 12.51
C PRO A 124 10.48 7.97 12.28
N PHE A 125 9.89 9.13 11.96
CA PHE A 125 10.63 10.39 11.87
C PHE A 125 10.01 11.46 12.77
N ARG A 126 10.84 12.43 13.20
CA ARG A 126 10.36 13.60 13.91
C ARG A 126 9.92 14.65 12.90
N SER A 127 8.63 14.98 12.89
CA SER A 127 8.17 16.18 12.20
C SER A 127 8.76 17.41 12.87
N VAL A 128 9.18 18.38 12.07
CA VAL A 128 9.39 19.75 12.56
C VAL A 128 8.00 20.38 12.59
N ASP A 129 7.56 20.81 13.78
CA ASP A 129 6.29 21.52 13.98
C ASP A 129 6.40 23.00 13.57
#